data_AF-A0A544T8N0-F1
#
_entry.id   AF-A0A544T8N0-F1
#
_cell.length_a   1.000
_cell.length_b   1.000
_cell.length_c   1.000
_cell.angle_alpha   90.00
_cell.angle_beta   90.00
_cell.angle_gamma   90.00
#
_symmetry.space_group_name_H-M   'P 1'
#
loop_
_entity.id
_entity.type
_entity.pdbx_description
1 polymer ?
#
loop_
_entity_poly.entity_id
_entity_poly.type
_entity_poly.pdbx_seq_one_letter_code
_entity_poly.pdbx_strand_id
1 'polypeptide(L)'
;MPIRRRNPRKKIILAGIQGLVIGVVGVLLFGFILNLANDKKVEVAKEEDTTPAGAQAQGEKVEVAADGVLSFHVKQYGMFSSKDSAISFMATQPSLEKAGIVQVENQFFVWSDLFLNDVPTPQSESLPSFNKTVHVSTSGCENPKVKKLVNILQEDNISKNFFESIAKKEDYPDDLMTIVQAVSAISDVSSVMRLHVFTHYAEQNTCVKLSF
;
A
#
# COMPACT_ATOMS: atom_id res chain seq x y z
N MET A 1 61.23 38.92 15.02
CA MET A 1 60.03 38.36 15.69
C MET A 1 60.22 36.86 15.86
N PRO A 2 60.16 36.29 17.08
CA PRO A 2 60.39 34.86 17.27
C PRO A 2 59.09 34.06 17.02
N ILE A 3 59.22 32.99 16.23
CA ILE A 3 58.13 32.05 15.92
C ILE A 3 57.93 31.12 17.12
N ARG A 4 56.81 31.30 17.83
CA ARG A 4 56.39 30.48 18.97
C ARG A 4 56.03 29.06 18.49
N ARG A 5 56.92 28.10 18.70
CA ARG A 5 56.66 26.67 18.44
C ARG A 5 55.45 26.20 19.25
N ARG A 6 54.32 25.90 18.58
CA ARG A 6 53.12 25.31 19.18
C ARG A 6 53.34 23.80 19.34
N ASN A 7 53.21 23.31 20.57
CA ASN A 7 53.46 21.91 20.93
C ASN A 7 52.20 21.05 20.65
N PRO A 8 52.23 20.10 19.69
CA PRO A 8 51.03 19.37 19.21
C PRO A 8 50.45 18.38 20.23
N ARG A 9 51.25 17.94 21.22
CA ARG A 9 50.84 16.96 22.24
C ARG A 9 49.69 17.45 23.13
N LYS A 10 49.59 18.76 23.38
CA LYS A 10 48.50 19.33 24.20
C LYS A 10 47.13 19.28 23.50
N LYS A 11 47.08 19.25 22.17
CA LYS A 11 45.81 19.19 21.41
C LYS A 11 45.22 17.78 21.38
N ILE A 12 46.07 16.76 21.35
CA ILE A 12 45.65 15.35 21.32
C ILE A 12 45.04 14.95 22.67
N ILE A 13 45.62 15.40 23.78
CA ILE A 13 45.07 15.18 25.13
C ILE A 13 43.73 15.89 25.29
N LEU A 14 43.59 17.11 24.75
CA LEU A 14 42.33 17.86 24.79
C LEU A 14 41.20 17.15 24.02
N ALA A 15 41.51 16.59 22.86
CA ALA A 15 40.56 15.84 22.04
C ALA A 15 40.10 14.53 22.72
N GLY A 16 41.01 13.84 23.42
CA GLY A 16 40.67 12.65 24.19
C GLY A 16 39.72 12.94 25.36
N ILE A 17 39.93 14.05 26.08
CA ILE A 17 39.03 14.49 27.16
C ILE A 17 37.65 14.82 26.61
N GLN A 18 37.57 15.46 25.45
CA GLN A 18 36.30 15.84 24.83
C GLN A 18 35.50 14.62 24.37
N GLY A 19 36.16 13.59 23.84
CA GLY A 19 35.54 12.30 23.51
C GLY A 19 35.02 11.56 24.75
N LEU A 20 35.76 11.60 25.87
CA LEU A 20 35.35 10.99 27.13
C LEU A 20 34.08 11.67 27.70
N VAL A 21 34.00 13.01 27.65
CA VAL A 21 32.82 13.75 28.13
C VAL A 21 31.57 13.40 27.31
N ILE A 22 31.68 13.33 25.97
CA ILE A 22 30.55 12.96 25.11
C ILE A 22 30.10 11.51 25.37
N GLY A 23 31.05 10.58 25.55
CA GLY A 23 30.74 9.19 25.88
C GLY A 23 29.99 9.04 27.20
N VAL A 24 30.41 9.74 28.26
CA VAL A 24 29.75 9.69 29.58
C VAL A 24 28.34 10.27 29.52
N VAL A 25 28.14 11.40 28.81
CA VAL A 25 26.81 12.00 28.64
C VAL A 25 25.87 11.06 27.87
N GLY A 26 26.37 10.37 26.84
CA GLY A 26 25.58 9.42 26.06
C GLY A 26 25.08 8.24 26.88
N VAL A 27 25.93 7.65 27.74
CA VAL A 27 25.55 6.53 28.61
C VAL A 27 24.54 6.97 29.69
N LEU A 28 24.68 8.18 30.23
CA LEU A 28 23.74 8.72 31.22
C LEU A 28 22.35 9.00 30.59
N LEU A 29 22.30 9.56 29.37
CA LEU A 29 21.03 9.77 28.66
C LEU A 29 20.34 8.44 28.32
N PHE A 30 21.10 7.44 27.88
CA PHE A 30 20.55 6.12 27.58
C PHE A 30 20.00 5.43 28.84
N GLY A 31 20.72 5.52 29.96
CA GLY A 31 20.23 5.05 31.26
C GLY A 31 18.98 5.80 31.74
N PHE A 32 18.89 7.11 31.50
CA PHE A 32 17.71 7.90 31.84
C PHE A 32 16.48 7.49 31.03
N ILE A 33 16.63 7.23 29.73
CA ILE A 33 15.54 6.74 28.86
C ILE A 33 15.04 5.36 29.33
N LEU A 34 15.96 4.46 29.70
CA LEU A 34 15.59 3.14 30.23
C LEU A 34 14.89 3.23 31.59
N ASN A 35 15.28 4.18 32.44
CA ASN A 35 14.61 4.40 33.71
C ASN A 35 13.19 4.97 33.51
N LEU A 36 13.02 5.93 32.60
CA LEU A 36 11.71 6.50 32.23
C LEU A 36 10.77 5.46 31.59
N ALA A 37 11.33 4.49 30.86
CA ALA A 37 10.58 3.37 30.30
C ALA A 37 10.18 2.33 31.36
N ASN A 38 10.96 2.18 32.42
CA ASN A 38 10.67 1.27 33.54
C ASN A 38 9.69 1.85 34.57
N ASP A 39 9.64 3.18 34.73
CA ASP A 39 8.68 3.85 35.64
C ASP A 39 7.26 3.95 35.06
N LYS A 40 7.06 3.70 33.76
CA LYS A 40 5.72 3.50 33.18
C LYS A 40 5.24 2.06 33.38
N LYS A 41 5.03 1.68 34.64
CA LYS A 41 3.86 0.84 34.95
C LYS A 41 2.65 1.74 34.85
N VAL A 42 1.96 1.68 33.71
CA VAL A 42 0.65 2.31 33.57
C VAL A 42 -0.31 1.55 34.48
N GLU A 43 -0.74 2.24 35.54
CA GLU A 43 -1.80 1.85 36.44
C GLU A 43 -3.11 1.60 35.67
N VAL A 44 -3.78 0.54 36.09
CA VAL A 44 -5.16 0.19 35.75
C VAL A 44 -6.11 0.92 36.71
N ALA A 45 -7.19 1.49 36.20
CA ALA A 45 -8.43 1.73 36.94
C ALA A 45 -9.64 1.51 35.99
N LYS A 46 -10.25 0.31 36.05
CA LYS A 46 -11.64 0.00 36.51
C LYS A 46 -12.75 0.62 35.63
N GLU A 47 -13.45 -0.15 34.79
CA GLU A 47 -14.69 -0.97 34.96
C GLU A 47 -15.52 -0.58 33.70
N GLU A 48 -16.13 -1.42 32.88
CA GLU A 48 -16.87 -2.66 33.10
C GLU A 48 -16.54 -3.75 32.07
N ASP A 49 -16.71 -4.95 32.59
CA ASP A 49 -16.68 -6.28 32.01
C ASP A 49 -17.88 -6.48 31.08
N THR A 50 -17.63 -6.94 29.84
CA THR A 50 -18.31 -8.12 29.28
C THR A 50 -17.51 -8.61 28.09
N THR A 51 -16.63 -9.59 28.35
CA THR A 51 -16.29 -10.57 27.31
C THR A 51 -17.39 -11.65 27.34
N PRO A 52 -17.57 -12.41 26.26
CA PRO A 52 -17.27 -13.82 26.44
C PRO A 52 -16.31 -14.36 25.39
N ALA A 53 -15.41 -15.17 25.91
CA ALA A 53 -14.37 -15.89 25.23
C ALA A 53 -14.93 -16.97 24.28
N GLY A 54 -14.10 -17.28 23.27
CA GLY A 54 -13.94 -18.63 22.76
C GLY A 54 -14.55 -18.90 21.39
N ALA A 55 -13.70 -19.11 20.39
CA ALA A 55 -13.58 -20.38 19.67
C ALA A 55 -12.60 -20.25 18.50
N GLN A 56 -11.58 -21.13 18.51
CA GLN A 56 -10.96 -21.79 17.36
C GLN A 56 -10.96 -21.04 16.01
N ALA A 57 -9.80 -20.48 15.65
CA ALA A 57 -9.51 -20.06 14.29
C ALA A 57 -9.45 -21.28 13.36
N GLN A 58 -10.60 -21.61 12.77
CA GLN A 58 -10.77 -22.59 11.73
C GLN A 58 -11.36 -21.85 10.53
N GLY A 59 -10.52 -21.60 9.52
CA GLY A 59 -10.90 -21.19 8.16
C GLY A 59 -11.90 -20.03 8.08
N GLU A 60 -11.43 -18.80 8.24
CA GLU A 60 -12.26 -17.62 8.02
C GLU A 60 -12.34 -17.33 6.52
N LYS A 61 -13.45 -17.79 5.95
CA LYS A 61 -13.99 -17.37 4.67
C LYS A 61 -14.23 -15.87 4.75
N VAL A 62 -13.60 -15.10 3.86
CA VAL A 62 -13.76 -13.65 3.76
C VAL A 62 -15.26 -13.30 3.73
N GLU A 63 -15.74 -12.67 4.81
CA GLU A 63 -17.07 -12.06 4.83
C GLU A 63 -17.04 -10.85 3.90
N VAL A 64 -17.72 -10.99 2.77
CA VAL A 64 -18.00 -9.91 1.82
C VAL A 64 -18.72 -8.81 2.59
N ALA A 65 -18.08 -7.65 2.73
CA ALA A 65 -18.68 -6.48 3.35
C ALA A 65 -20.00 -6.14 2.64
N ALA A 66 -21.11 -6.45 3.31
CA ALA A 66 -22.43 -5.98 2.96
C ALA A 66 -22.44 -4.47 3.22
N ASP A 67 -22.46 -3.70 2.14
CA ASP A 67 -22.44 -2.24 2.11
C ASP A 67 -21.14 -1.54 2.54
N GLY A 68 -20.42 -1.06 1.52
CA GLY A 68 -19.83 0.27 1.57
C GLY A 68 -18.36 0.31 1.95
N VAL A 69 -17.53 0.49 0.93
CA VAL A 69 -16.10 0.79 1.00
C VAL A 69 -15.21 -0.44 1.17
N LEU A 70 -14.57 -0.83 0.06
CA LEU A 70 -13.56 -1.88 -0.01
C LEU A 70 -12.18 -1.24 0.03
N SER A 71 -11.23 -1.85 0.75
CA SER A 71 -9.86 -1.33 0.86
C SER A 71 -8.91 -2.15 0.00
N PHE A 72 -8.00 -1.46 -0.67
CA PHE A 72 -6.90 -2.04 -1.44
C PHE A 72 -5.61 -1.27 -1.19
N HIS A 73 -4.48 -1.88 -1.50
CA HIS A 73 -3.18 -1.23 -1.48
C HIS A 73 -2.64 -1.16 -2.90
N VAL A 74 -2.21 0.02 -3.33
CA VAL A 74 -1.64 0.23 -4.65
C VAL A 74 -0.18 0.57 -4.57
N LYS A 75 0.53 0.20 -5.63
CA LYS A 75 1.90 0.63 -5.87
C LYS A 75 1.93 1.74 -6.91
N GLN A 76 2.17 2.96 -6.45
CA GLN A 76 2.08 4.18 -7.23
C GLN A 76 3.47 4.71 -7.63
N TYR A 77 3.63 5.09 -8.90
CA TYR A 77 4.88 5.65 -9.44
C TYR A 77 4.80 7.13 -9.77
N GLY A 78 3.58 7.67 -9.89
CA GLY A 78 3.40 9.08 -10.19
C GLY A 78 1.95 9.54 -10.12
N MET A 79 1.79 10.86 -10.04
CA MET A 79 0.53 11.58 -10.16
C MET A 79 0.76 12.71 -11.17
N PHE A 80 -0.14 12.82 -12.14
CA PHE A 80 -0.04 13.73 -13.26
C PHE A 80 -1.33 14.54 -13.40
N SER A 81 -1.20 15.77 -13.89
CA SER A 81 -2.35 16.64 -14.18
C SER A 81 -3.02 16.33 -15.52
N SER A 82 -2.41 15.49 -16.37
CA SER A 82 -2.96 15.08 -17.66
C SER A 82 -2.64 13.61 -17.96
N LYS A 83 -3.53 12.97 -18.74
CA LYS A 83 -3.35 11.59 -19.21
C LYS A 83 -2.12 11.47 -20.10
N ASP A 84 -1.88 12.44 -20.98
CA ASP A 84 -0.74 12.42 -21.92
C ASP A 84 0.61 12.46 -21.19
N SER A 85 0.71 13.20 -20.09
CA SER A 85 1.92 13.22 -19.27
C SER A 85 2.16 11.87 -18.58
N ALA A 86 1.10 11.22 -18.08
CA ALA A 86 1.20 9.88 -17.50
C ALA A 86 1.63 8.84 -18.56
N ILE A 87 1.05 8.88 -19.77
CA ILE A 87 1.43 8.01 -20.90
C ILE A 87 2.89 8.25 -21.28
N SER A 88 3.30 9.50 -21.43
CA SER A 88 4.67 9.86 -21.79
C SER A 88 5.67 9.37 -20.74
N PHE A 89 5.34 9.50 -19.46
CA PHE A 89 6.16 8.96 -18.38
C PHE A 89 6.30 7.44 -18.48
N MET A 90 5.18 6.71 -18.63
CA MET A 90 5.20 5.25 -18.77
C MET A 90 6.01 4.80 -20.00
N ALA A 91 5.92 5.51 -21.12
CA ALA A 91 6.68 5.19 -22.33
C ALA A 91 8.21 5.30 -22.16
N THR A 92 8.68 6.09 -21.17
CA THR A 92 10.11 6.20 -20.84
C THR A 92 10.61 5.14 -19.86
N GLN A 93 9.70 4.37 -19.25
CA GLN A 93 10.02 3.44 -18.16
C GLN A 93 9.58 2.02 -18.51
N PRO A 94 10.48 1.15 -19.02
CA PRO A 94 10.15 -0.23 -19.36
C PRO A 94 9.58 -1.05 -18.20
N SER A 95 9.97 -0.73 -16.96
CA SER A 95 9.44 -1.38 -15.75
C SER A 95 7.94 -1.12 -15.51
N LEU A 96 7.34 -0.16 -16.22
CA LEU A 96 5.93 0.20 -16.12
C LEU A 96 5.08 -0.34 -17.28
N GLU A 97 5.58 -1.31 -18.05
CA GLU A 97 4.86 -1.88 -19.20
C GLU A 97 3.48 -2.46 -18.81
N LYS A 98 3.34 -2.93 -17.56
CA LYS A 98 2.12 -3.52 -17.00
C LYS A 98 1.30 -2.53 -16.16
N ALA A 99 1.76 -1.29 -16.02
CA ALA A 99 1.07 -0.30 -15.22
C ALA A 99 -0.22 0.18 -15.89
N GLY A 100 -1.18 0.57 -15.06
CA GLY A 100 -2.43 1.21 -15.47
C GLY A 100 -2.44 2.68 -15.05
N ILE A 101 -3.16 3.49 -15.83
CA ILE A 101 -3.47 4.88 -15.47
C ILE A 101 -4.86 4.89 -14.85
N VAL A 102 -4.99 5.49 -13.67
CA VAL A 102 -6.26 5.63 -12.96
C VAL A 102 -6.58 7.10 -12.82
N GLN A 103 -7.77 7.49 -13.27
CA GLN A 103 -8.25 8.85 -13.07
C GLN A 103 -9.04 8.93 -11.76
N VAL A 104 -8.64 9.87 -10.89
CA VAL A 104 -9.44 10.27 -9.73
C VAL A 104 -9.61 11.77 -9.80
N GLU A 105 -10.86 12.21 -9.91
CA GLU A 105 -11.20 13.62 -10.17
C GLU A 105 -10.48 14.13 -11.44
N ASN A 106 -9.58 15.10 -11.29
CA ASN A 106 -8.82 15.72 -12.38
C ASN A 106 -7.32 15.33 -12.34
N GLN A 107 -6.99 14.23 -11.66
CA GLN A 107 -5.63 13.73 -11.53
C GLN A 107 -5.51 12.31 -12.11
N PHE A 108 -4.35 12.02 -12.68
CA PHE A 108 -4.03 10.74 -13.31
C PHE A 108 -2.90 10.08 -12.55
N PHE A 109 -3.18 8.93 -11.97
CA PHE A 109 -2.25 8.16 -11.16
C PHE A 109 -1.72 6.98 -11.96
N VAL A 110 -0.41 6.71 -11.84
CA VAL A 110 0.21 5.53 -12.47
C VAL A 110 0.42 4.47 -11.41
N TRP A 111 -0.31 3.36 -11.51
CA TRP A 111 -0.25 2.22 -10.59
C TRP A 111 0.23 0.97 -11.33
N SER A 112 1.12 0.17 -10.74
CA SER A 112 1.51 -1.12 -11.35
C SER A 112 0.67 -2.30 -10.86
N ASP A 113 0.16 -2.21 -9.64
CA ASP A 113 -0.44 -3.32 -8.92
C ASP A 113 -1.55 -2.83 -7.98
N LEU A 114 -2.55 -3.68 -7.80
CA LEU A 114 -3.64 -3.54 -6.83
C LEU A 114 -3.68 -4.77 -5.92
N PHE A 115 -3.26 -4.61 -4.67
CA PHE A 115 -3.17 -5.65 -3.65
C PHE A 115 -4.35 -5.57 -2.68
N LEU A 116 -4.72 -6.70 -2.06
CA LEU A 116 -5.70 -6.75 -0.97
C LEU A 116 -5.05 -6.44 0.38
N ASN A 117 -3.86 -6.98 0.57
CA ASN A 117 -3.05 -6.81 1.76
C ASN A 117 -1.89 -5.86 1.47
N ASP A 118 -1.02 -5.68 2.45
CA ASP A 118 0.17 -4.85 2.31
C ASP A 118 1.00 -5.21 1.08
N VAL A 119 1.49 -4.17 0.41
CA VAL A 119 2.37 -4.32 -0.75
C VAL A 119 3.65 -5.04 -0.32
N PRO A 120 4.07 -6.12 -1.01
CA PRO A 120 5.31 -6.80 -0.71
C PRO A 120 6.49 -5.82 -0.66
N THR A 121 7.31 -5.91 0.38
CA THR A 121 8.44 -5.00 0.60
C THR A 121 9.38 -5.05 -0.61
N PRO A 122 9.73 -3.90 -1.22
CA PRO A 122 10.48 -3.89 -2.47
C PRO A 122 11.86 -4.49 -2.29
N GLN A 123 12.13 -5.62 -2.96
CA GLN A 123 13.50 -6.06 -3.22
C GLN A 123 14.03 -5.24 -4.39
N SER A 124 14.74 -4.14 -4.10
CA SER A 124 15.52 -3.35 -5.06
C SER A 124 14.80 -3.05 -6.39
N GLU A 125 13.82 -2.15 -6.36
CA GLU A 125 13.23 -1.62 -7.59
C GLU A 125 14.12 -0.57 -8.25
N SER A 126 14.12 -0.57 -9.59
CA SER A 126 14.86 0.40 -10.39
C SER A 126 14.24 1.80 -10.39
N LEU A 127 12.94 1.90 -10.09
CA LEU A 127 12.17 3.14 -10.08
C LEU A 127 11.52 3.32 -8.71
N PRO A 128 11.61 4.51 -8.08
CA PRO A 128 10.97 4.75 -6.79
C PRO A 128 9.45 4.61 -6.92
N SER A 129 8.87 3.89 -5.96
CA SER A 129 7.44 3.65 -5.85
C SER A 129 6.94 4.01 -4.45
N PHE A 130 5.64 4.31 -4.35
CA PHE A 130 4.95 4.64 -3.11
C PHE A 130 3.79 3.67 -2.91
N ASN A 131 3.69 3.12 -1.71
CA ASN A 131 2.53 2.31 -1.33
C ASN A 131 1.43 3.24 -0.82
N LYS A 132 0.21 3.07 -1.32
CA LYS A 132 -0.92 3.88 -0.93
C LYS A 132 -2.14 3.00 -0.69
N THR A 133 -2.85 3.24 0.40
CA THR A 133 -4.15 2.60 0.62
C THR A 133 -5.21 3.35 -0.17
N VAL A 134 -6.12 2.62 -0.80
CA VAL A 134 -7.21 3.15 -1.61
C VAL A 134 -8.50 2.50 -1.15
N HIS A 135 -9.51 3.33 -0.98
CA HIS A 135 -10.85 2.94 -0.57
C HIS A 135 -11.80 3.09 -1.77
N VAL A 136 -12.56 2.04 -2.06
CA VAL A 136 -13.43 1.92 -3.23
C VAL A 136 -14.87 1.78 -2.77
N SER A 137 -15.70 2.77 -3.09
CA SER A 137 -17.14 2.73 -2.79
C SER A 137 -17.95 2.46 -4.06
N THR A 138 -18.83 1.46 -3.99
CA THR A 138 -19.83 1.15 -5.02
C THR A 138 -21.25 1.54 -4.59
N SER A 139 -21.37 2.29 -3.49
CA SER A 139 -22.66 2.73 -2.92
C SER A 139 -23.53 3.50 -3.93
N GLY A 140 -22.90 4.31 -4.79
CA GLY A 140 -23.57 5.07 -5.84
C GLY A 140 -23.94 4.27 -7.09
N CYS A 141 -23.56 2.99 -7.19
CA CYS A 141 -23.88 2.17 -8.35
C CYS A 141 -25.27 1.57 -8.24
N GLU A 142 -26.12 1.73 -9.25
CA GLU A 142 -27.43 1.06 -9.30
C GLU A 142 -27.33 -0.34 -9.89
N ASN A 143 -26.37 -0.56 -10.81
CA ASN A 143 -26.18 -1.83 -11.47
C ASN A 143 -25.59 -2.89 -10.52
N PRO A 144 -26.33 -3.97 -10.19
CA PRO A 144 -25.86 -5.01 -9.29
C PRO A 144 -24.65 -5.77 -9.85
N LYS A 145 -24.49 -5.85 -11.18
CA LYS A 145 -23.36 -6.52 -11.83
C LYS A 145 -22.04 -5.81 -11.51
N VAL A 146 -22.05 -4.47 -11.48
CA VAL A 146 -20.86 -3.67 -11.13
C VAL A 146 -20.52 -3.86 -9.65
N LYS A 147 -21.50 -3.86 -8.75
CA LYS A 147 -21.25 -4.14 -7.33
C LYS A 147 -20.63 -5.52 -7.12
N LYS A 148 -21.22 -6.55 -7.73
CA LYS A 148 -20.70 -7.93 -7.67
C LYS A 148 -19.29 -8.03 -8.24
N LEU A 149 -19.03 -7.33 -9.35
CA LEU A 149 -17.71 -7.27 -9.95
C LEU A 149 -16.67 -6.70 -8.98
N VAL A 150 -16.90 -5.52 -8.40
CA VAL A 150 -15.90 -4.92 -7.51
C VAL A 150 -15.71 -5.79 -6.25
N ASN A 151 -16.77 -6.43 -5.76
CA ASN A 151 -16.67 -7.37 -4.63
C ASN A 151 -15.82 -8.61 -4.97
N ILE A 152 -15.97 -9.20 -6.16
CA ILE A 152 -15.16 -10.37 -6.53
C ILE A 152 -13.67 -10.02 -6.70
N LEU A 153 -13.33 -8.75 -6.86
CA LEU A 153 -11.94 -8.32 -6.84
C LEU A 153 -11.27 -8.48 -5.46
N GLN A 154 -12.03 -8.75 -4.40
CA GLN A 154 -11.50 -9.09 -3.07
C GLN A 154 -11.01 -10.53 -2.92
N GLU A 155 -11.10 -11.34 -3.96
CA GLU A 155 -10.58 -12.71 -3.93
C GLU A 155 -9.05 -12.69 -4.03
N ASP A 156 -8.37 -13.52 -3.22
CA ASP A 156 -6.90 -13.52 -3.12
C ASP A 156 -6.24 -13.87 -4.47
N ASN A 157 -6.75 -14.92 -5.11
CA ASN A 157 -6.13 -15.57 -6.26
C ASN A 157 -6.93 -15.37 -7.55
N ILE A 158 -7.04 -14.11 -7.96
CA ILE A 158 -7.67 -13.76 -9.23
C ILE A 158 -6.72 -14.10 -10.37
N SER A 159 -7.26 -14.80 -11.37
CA SER A 159 -6.57 -15.22 -12.58
C SER A 159 -7.62 -15.45 -13.67
N LYS A 160 -7.17 -15.69 -14.91
CA LYS A 160 -8.08 -16.10 -15.98
C LYS A 160 -8.91 -17.33 -15.61
N ASN A 161 -8.27 -18.37 -15.07
CA ASN A 161 -8.92 -19.61 -14.65
C ASN A 161 -9.92 -19.39 -13.51
N PHE A 162 -9.61 -18.45 -12.61
CA PHE A 162 -10.56 -18.03 -11.58
C PHE A 162 -11.84 -17.48 -12.22
N PHE A 163 -11.73 -16.50 -13.12
CA PHE A 163 -12.92 -15.93 -13.78
C PHE A 163 -13.68 -16.94 -14.64
N GLU A 164 -12.98 -17.87 -15.29
CA GLU A 164 -13.61 -18.95 -16.05
C GLU A 164 -14.42 -19.92 -15.19
N SER A 165 -14.01 -20.10 -13.93
CA SER A 165 -14.65 -21.03 -12.97
C SER A 165 -15.75 -20.41 -12.11
N ILE A 166 -15.97 -19.09 -12.21
CA ILE A 166 -17.05 -18.40 -11.49
C ILE A 166 -18.41 -19.02 -11.87
N ALA A 167 -19.18 -19.39 -10.84
CA ALA A 167 -20.57 -19.76 -10.98
C ALA A 167 -21.45 -18.53 -11.25
N LYS A 168 -22.51 -18.69 -12.05
CA LYS A 168 -23.47 -17.63 -12.43
C LYS A 168 -22.81 -16.45 -13.16
N LYS A 169 -22.23 -16.70 -14.33
CA LYS A 169 -21.58 -15.64 -15.14
C LYS A 169 -22.54 -14.52 -15.54
N GLU A 170 -23.84 -14.83 -15.61
CA GLU A 170 -24.93 -13.89 -15.84
C GLU A 170 -25.04 -12.77 -14.78
N ASP A 171 -24.47 -12.99 -13.59
CA ASP A 171 -24.43 -12.00 -12.50
C ASP A 171 -23.36 -10.91 -12.69
N TYR A 172 -22.51 -11.04 -13.70
CA TYR A 172 -21.39 -10.14 -13.99
C TYR A 172 -21.61 -9.41 -15.33
N PRO A 173 -20.84 -8.33 -15.61
CA PRO A 173 -20.89 -7.66 -16.90
C PRO A 173 -20.59 -8.62 -18.05
N ASP A 174 -21.31 -8.47 -19.16
CA ASP A 174 -21.28 -9.44 -20.28
C ASP A 174 -19.91 -9.45 -20.99
N ASP A 175 -19.16 -8.37 -20.88
CA ASP A 175 -17.82 -8.18 -21.45
C ASP A 175 -16.68 -8.66 -20.54
N LEU A 176 -16.97 -9.09 -19.30
CA LEU A 176 -15.97 -9.44 -18.30
C LEU A 176 -14.95 -10.47 -18.82
N MET A 177 -15.41 -11.53 -19.48
CA MET A 177 -14.51 -12.57 -19.98
C MET A 177 -13.63 -12.06 -21.13
N THR A 178 -14.13 -11.14 -21.95
CA THR A 178 -13.33 -10.50 -23.01
C THR A 178 -12.22 -9.65 -22.40
N ILE A 179 -12.53 -8.88 -21.35
CA ILE A 179 -11.55 -8.06 -20.64
C ILE A 179 -10.52 -8.93 -19.94
N VAL A 180 -10.95 -9.94 -19.19
CA VAL A 180 -10.04 -10.88 -18.52
C VAL A 180 -9.11 -11.56 -19.51
N GLN A 181 -9.64 -11.96 -20.68
CA GLN A 181 -8.81 -12.54 -21.73
C GLN A 181 -7.77 -11.55 -22.27
N ALA A 182 -8.14 -10.29 -22.50
CA ALA A 182 -7.20 -9.26 -22.91
C ALA A 182 -6.12 -8.99 -21.85
N VAL A 183 -6.50 -8.91 -20.58
CA VAL A 183 -5.57 -8.68 -19.46
C VAL A 183 -4.64 -9.88 -19.26
N SER A 184 -5.13 -11.11 -19.45
CA SER A 184 -4.29 -12.32 -19.36
C SER A 184 -3.18 -12.37 -20.41
N ALA A 185 -3.33 -11.65 -21.53
CA ALA A 185 -2.25 -11.51 -22.50
C ALA A 185 -1.12 -10.57 -22.01
N ILE A 186 -1.39 -9.75 -20.99
CA ILE A 186 -0.45 -8.80 -20.38
C ILE A 186 0.23 -9.44 -19.16
N SER A 187 -0.54 -10.09 -18.29
CA SER A 187 -0.03 -10.67 -17.04
C SER A 187 -0.98 -11.71 -16.43
N ASP A 188 -0.39 -12.75 -15.83
CA ASP A 188 -1.08 -13.74 -14.99
C ASP A 188 -0.98 -13.43 -13.48
N VAL A 189 -0.31 -12.33 -13.12
CA VAL A 189 -0.15 -11.92 -11.71
C VAL A 189 -1.46 -11.36 -11.17
N SER A 190 -1.97 -11.92 -10.06
CA SER A 190 -3.25 -11.55 -9.43
C SER A 190 -3.39 -10.04 -9.18
N SER A 191 -2.36 -9.37 -8.66
CA SER A 191 -2.39 -7.92 -8.39
C SER A 191 -2.50 -7.07 -9.66
N VAL A 192 -1.84 -7.49 -10.75
CA VAL A 192 -1.89 -6.81 -12.05
C VAL A 192 -3.23 -7.07 -12.73
N MET A 193 -3.72 -8.32 -12.69
CA MET A 193 -5.04 -8.69 -13.20
C MET A 193 -6.14 -7.87 -12.50
N ARG A 194 -6.10 -7.84 -11.17
CA ARG A 194 -7.03 -7.06 -10.34
C ARG A 194 -6.99 -5.58 -10.71
N LEU A 195 -5.80 -5.01 -10.90
CA LEU A 195 -5.64 -3.62 -11.32
C LEU A 195 -6.35 -3.37 -12.65
N HIS A 196 -6.02 -4.10 -13.71
CA HIS A 196 -6.57 -3.80 -15.05
C HIS A 196 -8.07 -4.06 -15.16
N VAL A 197 -8.58 -5.10 -14.50
CA VAL A 197 -10.03 -5.31 -14.42
C VAL A 197 -10.67 -4.16 -13.64
N PHE A 198 -10.13 -3.79 -12.48
CA PHE A 198 -10.63 -2.68 -11.68
C PHE A 198 -10.69 -1.36 -12.48
N THR A 199 -9.57 -0.98 -13.10
CA THR A 199 -9.45 0.31 -13.79
C THR A 199 -10.39 0.41 -14.97
N HIS A 200 -10.53 -0.67 -15.75
CA HIS A 200 -11.46 -0.73 -16.87
C HIS A 200 -12.89 -0.39 -16.44
N TYR A 201 -13.37 -1.04 -15.38
CA TYR A 201 -14.73 -0.82 -14.91
C TYR A 201 -14.90 0.47 -14.11
N ALA A 202 -13.85 0.94 -13.42
CA ALA A 202 -13.87 2.25 -12.78
C ALA A 202 -13.95 3.40 -13.81
N GLU A 203 -13.25 3.28 -14.95
CA GLU A 203 -13.32 4.27 -16.04
C GLU A 203 -14.70 4.31 -16.70
N GLN A 204 -15.35 3.15 -16.87
CA GLN A 204 -16.68 3.07 -17.49
C GLN A 204 -17.83 3.44 -16.55
N ASN A 205 -17.62 3.35 -15.24
CA ASN A 205 -18.68 3.51 -14.24
C ASN A 205 -18.33 4.63 -13.27
N THR A 206 -18.82 5.85 -13.56
CA THR A 206 -18.64 7.03 -12.69
C THR A 206 -19.24 6.89 -11.29
N CYS A 207 -20.05 5.85 -11.06
CA CYS A 207 -20.62 5.50 -9.76
C CYS A 207 -19.60 4.88 -8.80
N VAL A 208 -18.50 4.32 -9.31
CA VAL A 208 -17.41 3.77 -8.50
C VAL A 208 -16.55 4.94 -8.03
N LYS A 209 -16.54 5.18 -6.72
CA LYS A 209 -15.77 6.28 -6.12
C LYS A 209 -14.50 5.77 -5.45
N LEU A 210 -13.40 6.46 -5.73
CA LEU A 210 -12.09 6.24 -5.13
C LEU A 210 -11.81 7.32 -4.08
N SER A 211 -11.33 6.90 -2.92
CA SER A 211 -10.78 7.79 -1.88
C SER A 211 -9.48 7.23 -1.34
N PHE A 212 -8.69 8.09 -0.70
CA PHE A 212 -7.32 7.84 -0.27
C PHE A 212 -7.12 8.19 1.20
#